data_AF-A0A6I0F0K2-F1
#
_entry.id   AF-A0A6I0F0K2-F1
#
_cell.length_a   1.000
_cell.length_b   1.000
_cell.length_c   1.000
_cell.angle_alpha   90.00
_cell.angle_beta   90.00
_cell.angle_gamma   90.00
#
_symmetry.space_group_name_H-M   'P 1'
#
loop_
_entity.id
_entity.type
_entity.pdbx_description
1 polymer ?
#
loop_
_entity_poly.entity_id
_entity_poly.type
_entity_poly.pdbx_seq_one_letter_code
_entity_poly.pdbx_strand_id
1 'polypeptide(L)'
;MLRIRLRLSLKFTLAVLGAMTAAWTSRSIAAGSLQEGATSGSPPAESSEAAAESALAPEDSAKTPAAAEEGAADRSYRHAAIITIRDEITDVTTGSLKRRIEAARKAGADLVVFELDTPGGYLDSALDIAHLIENTRDLRTAAWVNPQAHSAGTIIAVACNEIVMAPSSTMGDSQVIMFGAEGADAVPEALQPKVYTPVLARFRSSAKLNGYSEVLCEAFVIPEREVWWLENARTGEREFVFREEKQKRLGEREAGSDGNAVQKVTRAILGMGEDGAAASGEWRLVESYVDLVTGKAIALTQPIDREDQLLEMNAGEAHAFGFNRAIIAQDADLQARYGAATITRMDTLWSENLATWLTSPYVRGFLLILVFLGAYVEFNTPGVGVPGLVALIALAIFVGAPYLTGLANTWELVLIGVGIVLLAVEVFVLPGFGVAGVSGALLLLAGLVATFMPDEPGRTSPLYVPQLQPTIDALYTGVKAVVFALTTSLVGMFVLAKYMPHIPIFRKVIPANPTADAVAVEDAYYGLAQPGDMGVSQGPLRPAGKARFGAVLVDVVTQGEYIESGVGVKVVERQGNRVVVREVR
;
A
#
# COMPACT_ATOMS: atom_id res chain seq x y z
N MET A 1 42.40 -13.40 3.36
CA MET A 1 41.14 -13.36 2.57
C MET A 1 40.10 -12.37 3.09
N LEU A 2 39.92 -12.16 4.40
CA LEU A 2 38.90 -11.27 4.96
C LEU A 2 39.10 -9.77 4.64
N ARG A 3 40.35 -9.29 4.59
CA ARG A 3 40.68 -7.88 4.26
C ARG A 3 40.45 -7.51 2.78
N ILE A 4 40.44 -8.49 1.87
CA ILE A 4 40.21 -8.26 0.43
C ILE A 4 38.70 -8.19 0.16
N ARG A 5 37.90 -9.04 0.83
CA ARG A 5 36.43 -9.00 0.74
C ARG A 5 35.83 -7.70 1.32
N LEU A 6 36.40 -7.16 2.41
CA LEU A 6 35.96 -5.88 2.97
C LEU A 6 36.27 -4.68 2.07
N ARG A 7 37.40 -4.71 1.35
CA ARG A 7 37.77 -3.64 0.40
C ARG A 7 36.96 -3.68 -0.89
N LEU A 8 36.50 -4.85 -1.35
CA LEU A 8 35.60 -4.95 -2.51
C LEU A 8 34.18 -4.49 -2.16
N SER A 9 33.66 -4.87 -0.98
CA SER A 9 32.32 -4.45 -0.53
C SER A 9 32.21 -2.94 -0.35
N LEU A 10 33.25 -2.29 0.18
CA LEU A 10 33.27 -0.83 0.37
C LEU A 10 33.41 -0.06 -0.96
N LYS A 11 34.17 -0.59 -1.92
CA LYS A 11 34.27 0.00 -3.27
C LYS A 11 32.98 -0.14 -4.06
N PHE A 12 32.24 -1.23 -3.87
CA PHE A 12 30.95 -1.46 -4.52
C PHE A 12 29.86 -0.54 -3.95
N THR A 13 29.83 -0.33 -2.63
CA THR A 13 28.89 0.61 -1.99
C THR A 13 29.18 2.07 -2.36
N LEU A 14 30.45 2.47 -2.47
CA LEU A 14 30.83 3.81 -2.94
C LEU A 14 30.52 4.03 -4.44
N ALA A 15 30.63 2.99 -5.28
CA ALA A 15 30.27 3.07 -6.70
C ALA A 15 28.75 3.23 -6.91
N VAL A 16 27.94 2.53 -6.10
CA VAL A 16 26.47 2.66 -6.14
C VAL A 16 26.02 4.05 -5.66
N LEU A 17 26.64 4.60 -4.61
CA LEU A 17 26.34 5.95 -4.13
C LEU A 17 26.75 7.05 -5.13
N GLY A 18 27.84 6.84 -5.88
CA GLY A 18 28.28 7.72 -6.97
C GLY A 18 27.36 7.69 -8.19
N ALA A 19 26.81 6.52 -8.54
CA ALA A 19 25.86 6.39 -9.64
C ALA A 19 24.51 7.05 -9.31
N MET A 20 24.06 6.98 -8.05
CA MET A 20 22.80 7.61 -7.60
C MET A 20 22.89 9.14 -7.55
N THR A 21 24.05 9.71 -7.23
CA THR A 21 24.25 11.17 -7.24
C THR A 21 24.33 11.73 -8.65
N ALA A 22 24.96 11.02 -9.59
CA ALA A 22 25.00 11.40 -11.00
C ALA A 22 23.62 11.36 -11.68
N ALA A 23 22.78 10.37 -11.33
CA ALA A 23 21.41 10.24 -11.82
C ALA A 23 20.45 11.32 -11.28
N TRP A 24 20.76 11.91 -10.13
CA TRP A 24 19.97 13.00 -9.56
C TRP A 24 20.32 14.36 -10.18
N THR A 25 21.61 14.60 -10.48
CA THR A 25 22.06 15.83 -11.15
C THR A 25 21.66 15.91 -12.63
N SER A 26 21.52 14.79 -13.34
CA SER A 26 21.04 14.80 -14.74
C SER A 26 19.54 15.09 -14.85
N ARG A 27 18.77 14.77 -13.80
CA ARG A 27 17.31 15.00 -13.75
C ARG A 27 16.95 16.44 -13.39
N SER A 28 17.81 17.16 -12.65
CA SER A 28 17.58 18.57 -12.31
C SER A 28 17.96 19.55 -13.43
N ILE A 29 18.89 19.16 -14.32
CA ILE A 29 19.30 19.99 -15.47
C ILE A 29 18.26 19.95 -16.61
N ALA A 30 17.48 18.88 -16.74
CA ALA A 30 16.43 18.77 -17.77
C ALA A 30 15.16 19.57 -17.46
N ALA A 31 14.96 20.01 -16.21
CA ALA A 31 13.78 20.80 -15.80
C ALA A 31 13.99 22.32 -15.94
N GLY A 32 15.21 22.78 -16.26
CA GLY A 32 15.57 24.21 -16.27
C GLY A 32 15.66 24.87 -17.66
N SER A 33 15.31 24.18 -18.76
CA SER A 33 15.62 24.65 -20.12
C SER A 33 14.43 24.91 -21.05
N LEU A 34 13.19 25.05 -20.55
CA LEU A 34 12.03 25.37 -21.40
C LEU A 34 11.19 26.57 -20.91
N GLN A 35 11.82 27.59 -20.33
CA GLN A 35 11.10 28.82 -20.02
C GLN A 35 12.01 30.06 -20.03
N GLU A 36 12.48 30.46 -21.22
CA GLU A 36 12.94 31.83 -21.47
C GLU A 36 12.91 32.12 -22.97
N GLY A 37 11.93 32.93 -23.41
CA GLY A 37 11.82 33.32 -24.80
C GLY A 37 10.60 34.21 -25.09
N ALA A 38 10.88 35.50 -25.25
CA ALA A 38 10.05 36.54 -25.88
C ALA A 38 8.92 37.19 -25.06
N THR A 39 9.28 38.31 -24.42
CA THR A 39 8.42 39.49 -24.34
C THR A 39 8.83 40.52 -25.39
N SER A 40 7.86 41.37 -25.76
CA SER A 40 7.93 42.66 -26.48
C SER A 40 7.61 42.66 -27.99
N GLY A 41 6.55 43.41 -28.32
CA GLY A 41 6.19 43.84 -29.67
C GLY A 41 4.68 44.05 -29.88
N SER A 42 4.16 45.24 -29.56
CA SER A 42 2.84 45.72 -30.03
C SER A 42 3.00 46.67 -31.23
N PRO A 43 1.92 47.14 -31.87
CA PRO A 43 1.25 46.58 -33.05
C PRO A 43 1.51 47.45 -34.33
N PRO A 44 0.82 47.18 -35.45
CA PRO A 44 -0.27 48.10 -35.78
C PRO A 44 -1.52 47.45 -36.37
N ALA A 45 -2.59 48.26 -36.37
CA ALA A 45 -3.91 48.01 -36.91
C ALA A 45 -3.92 47.90 -38.43
N GLU A 46 -4.82 47.09 -38.97
CA GLU A 46 -5.57 47.41 -40.19
C GLU A 46 -6.90 46.65 -40.24
N SER A 47 -7.92 47.40 -40.60
CA SER A 47 -9.32 47.04 -40.79
C SER A 47 -9.57 46.30 -42.10
N SER A 48 -10.43 45.29 -42.10
CA SER A 48 -11.27 44.96 -43.25
C SER A 48 -12.50 44.19 -42.81
N GLU A 49 -13.66 44.83 -42.97
CA GLU A 49 -14.99 44.21 -42.99
C GLU A 49 -15.19 43.32 -44.23
N ALA A 50 -16.31 42.58 -44.20
CA ALA A 50 -16.96 41.82 -45.27
C ALA A 50 -16.37 40.41 -45.56
N ALA A 51 -17.15 39.35 -45.76
CA ALA A 51 -18.57 39.23 -46.04
C ALA A 51 -19.10 37.87 -45.53
N ALA A 52 -20.37 37.87 -45.16
CA ALA A 52 -21.17 36.66 -45.07
C ALA A 52 -21.36 36.08 -46.47
N GLU A 53 -21.14 34.78 -46.64
CA GLU A 53 -21.70 34.05 -47.75
C GLU A 53 -22.11 32.65 -47.33
N SER A 54 -23.42 32.41 -47.46
CA SER A 54 -24.09 31.15 -47.28
C SER A 54 -23.87 30.31 -48.54
N ALA A 55 -23.49 29.04 -48.43
CA ALA A 55 -23.78 28.05 -49.45
C ALA A 55 -23.66 26.61 -48.91
N LEU A 56 -24.84 26.00 -48.76
CA LEU A 56 -25.19 24.65 -49.21
C LEU A 56 -24.37 23.44 -48.70
N ALA A 57 -25.09 22.63 -47.93
CA ALA A 57 -24.84 21.23 -47.62
C ALA A 57 -24.60 20.35 -48.88
N PRO A 58 -24.03 19.17 -48.65
CA PRO A 58 -24.62 17.94 -49.16
C PRO A 58 -25.15 17.12 -47.98
N GLU A 59 -26.44 16.80 -48.06
CA GLU A 59 -27.05 15.69 -47.33
C GLU A 59 -26.33 14.39 -47.72
N ASP A 60 -25.80 13.66 -46.74
CA ASP A 60 -25.64 12.22 -46.86
C ASP A 60 -26.04 11.56 -45.54
N SER A 61 -27.21 10.94 -45.59
CA SER A 61 -27.89 10.30 -44.47
C SER A 61 -27.40 8.86 -44.34
N ALA A 62 -26.44 8.60 -43.46
CA ALA A 62 -26.20 7.27 -42.91
C ALA A 62 -26.93 7.18 -41.56
N LYS A 63 -28.10 6.54 -41.55
CA LYS A 63 -28.83 6.20 -40.33
C LYS A 63 -28.01 5.18 -39.53
N THR A 64 -27.29 5.67 -38.53
CA THR A 64 -26.88 4.91 -37.35
C THR A 64 -28.13 4.31 -36.69
N PRO A 65 -28.11 3.05 -36.20
CA PRO A 65 -29.29 2.45 -35.59
C PRO A 65 -29.77 3.30 -34.41
N ALA A 66 -30.98 3.84 -34.57
CA ALA A 66 -31.73 4.57 -33.58
C ALA A 66 -32.15 3.62 -32.45
N ALA A 67 -31.27 3.42 -31.47
CA ALA A 67 -31.59 2.82 -30.19
C ALA A 67 -30.48 3.10 -29.16
N ALA A 68 -30.30 4.37 -28.75
CA ALA A 68 -29.71 4.77 -27.45
C ALA A 68 -29.46 6.29 -27.29
N GLU A 69 -29.68 7.14 -28.30
CA GLU A 69 -29.37 8.59 -28.17
C GLU A 69 -30.44 9.42 -27.41
N GLU A 70 -31.63 8.88 -27.13
CA GLU A 70 -32.75 9.65 -26.56
C GLU A 70 -32.77 9.78 -25.02
N GLY A 71 -31.72 9.44 -24.29
CA GLY A 71 -31.77 9.35 -22.82
C GLY A 71 -31.11 10.45 -21.98
N ALA A 72 -30.10 11.14 -22.50
CA ALA A 72 -29.14 11.86 -21.63
C ALA A 72 -28.97 13.37 -21.90
N ALA A 73 -29.54 13.91 -22.98
CA ALA A 73 -29.40 15.33 -23.32
C ALA A 73 -30.49 16.24 -22.71
N ASP A 74 -31.59 15.66 -22.19
CA ASP A 74 -32.76 16.44 -21.75
C ASP A 74 -32.96 16.50 -20.22
N ARG A 75 -31.96 16.08 -19.43
CA ARG A 75 -32.02 16.17 -17.96
C ARG A 75 -30.97 17.14 -17.45
N SER A 76 -31.41 18.33 -17.03
CA SER A 76 -30.59 19.27 -16.25
C SER A 76 -30.48 18.81 -14.80
N TYR A 77 -29.27 18.79 -14.24
CA TYR A 77 -29.05 18.49 -12.82
C TYR A 77 -28.98 19.77 -12.00
N ARG A 78 -29.42 19.75 -10.74
CA ARG A 78 -29.29 20.94 -9.87
C ARG A 78 -27.88 21.06 -9.33
N HIS A 79 -27.28 19.93 -8.98
CA HIS A 79 -25.96 19.91 -8.38
C HIS A 79 -25.20 18.64 -8.77
N ALA A 80 -24.07 18.83 -9.45
CA ALA A 80 -23.13 17.78 -9.80
C ALA A 80 -21.96 17.79 -8.80
N ALA A 81 -21.69 16.64 -8.18
CA ALA A 81 -20.50 16.45 -7.35
C ALA A 81 -19.47 15.62 -8.12
N ILE A 82 -18.28 16.17 -8.34
CA ILE A 82 -17.14 15.43 -8.89
C ILE A 82 -16.38 14.79 -7.74
N ILE A 83 -16.24 13.47 -7.74
CA ILE A 83 -15.47 12.70 -6.75
C ILE A 83 -14.26 12.10 -7.46
N THR A 84 -13.06 12.47 -7.05
CA THR A 84 -11.82 11.97 -7.66
C THR A 84 -11.45 10.59 -7.13
N ILE A 85 -11.11 9.68 -8.04
CA ILE A 85 -10.54 8.35 -7.79
C ILE A 85 -9.19 8.33 -8.49
N ARG A 86 -8.13 8.44 -7.71
CA ARG A 86 -6.75 8.48 -8.21
C ARG A 86 -5.93 7.34 -7.62
N ASP A 87 -4.88 6.97 -8.35
CA ASP A 87 -3.89 5.98 -7.93
C ASP A 87 -4.52 4.58 -7.73
N GLU A 88 -3.87 3.75 -6.93
CA GLU A 88 -4.27 2.36 -6.69
C GLU A 88 -5.62 2.25 -5.96
N ILE A 89 -6.49 1.36 -6.46
CA ILE A 89 -7.75 1.02 -5.80
C ILE A 89 -7.49 0.11 -4.59
N THR A 90 -7.84 0.58 -3.41
CA THR A 90 -7.66 -0.12 -2.12
C THR A 90 -8.91 -0.01 -1.25
N ASP A 91 -8.93 -0.70 -0.11
CA ASP A 91 -10.02 -0.58 0.88
C ASP A 91 -10.20 0.85 1.42
N VAL A 92 -9.10 1.62 1.48
CA VAL A 92 -9.13 3.04 1.86
C VAL A 92 -9.91 3.84 0.83
N THR A 93 -9.70 3.54 -0.46
CA THR A 93 -10.45 4.14 -1.59
C THR A 93 -11.94 3.84 -1.46
N THR A 94 -12.31 2.58 -1.18
CA THR A 94 -13.71 2.17 -0.95
C THR A 94 -14.35 2.94 0.20
N GLY A 95 -13.68 3.01 1.35
CA GLY A 95 -14.17 3.76 2.52
C GLY A 95 -14.30 5.26 2.26
N SER A 96 -13.34 5.86 1.54
CA SER A 96 -13.36 7.27 1.12
C SER A 96 -14.55 7.56 0.21
N LEU A 97 -14.76 6.73 -0.82
CA LEU A 97 -15.87 6.90 -1.76
C LEU A 97 -17.22 6.84 -1.08
N LYS A 98 -17.43 5.89 -0.17
CA LYS A 98 -18.67 5.81 0.61
C LYS A 98 -18.95 7.10 1.38
N ARG A 99 -17.94 7.69 2.03
CA ARG A 99 -18.09 8.96 2.75
C ARG A 99 -18.36 10.13 1.81
N ARG A 100 -17.65 10.22 0.68
CA ARG A 100 -17.78 11.32 -0.28
C ARG A 100 -19.10 11.28 -1.05
N ILE A 101 -19.61 10.09 -1.41
CA ILE A 101 -20.95 9.93 -1.98
C ILE A 101 -22.02 10.39 -0.97
N GLU A 102 -21.89 10.03 0.31
CA GLU A 102 -22.81 10.49 1.34
C GLU A 102 -22.71 12.00 1.60
N ALA A 103 -21.50 12.58 1.52
CA ALA A 103 -21.30 14.03 1.60
C ALA A 103 -21.95 14.75 0.40
N ALA A 104 -21.81 14.22 -0.82
CA ALA A 104 -22.47 14.72 -2.02
C ALA A 104 -24.00 14.69 -1.87
N ARG A 105 -24.54 13.57 -1.38
CA ARG A 105 -25.97 13.42 -1.07
C ARG A 105 -26.45 14.49 -0.09
N LYS A 106 -25.71 14.73 1.00
CA LYS A 106 -26.04 15.77 1.99
C LYS A 106 -25.93 17.19 1.44
N ALA A 107 -25.02 17.41 0.48
CA ALA A 107 -24.89 18.68 -0.23
C ALA A 107 -26.01 18.92 -1.26
N GLY A 108 -26.91 17.95 -1.46
CA GLY A 108 -28.03 18.05 -2.40
C GLY A 108 -27.65 17.70 -3.84
N ALA A 109 -26.54 17.00 -4.06
CA ALA A 109 -26.18 16.46 -5.37
C ALA A 109 -27.28 15.54 -5.91
N ASP A 110 -27.60 15.67 -7.20
CA ASP A 110 -28.43 14.74 -7.96
C ASP A 110 -27.68 14.06 -9.11
N LEU A 111 -26.41 14.44 -9.31
CA LEU A 111 -25.42 13.77 -10.15
C LEU A 111 -24.10 13.62 -9.39
N VAL A 112 -23.50 12.43 -9.47
CA VAL A 112 -22.12 12.18 -9.05
C VAL A 112 -21.29 11.81 -10.27
N VAL A 113 -20.21 12.55 -10.50
CA VAL A 113 -19.22 12.26 -11.55
C VAL A 113 -17.97 11.71 -10.87
N PHE A 114 -17.59 10.47 -11.15
CA PHE A 114 -16.34 9.88 -10.68
C PHE A 114 -15.23 10.18 -11.66
N GLU A 115 -14.31 11.08 -11.32
CA GLU A 115 -13.13 11.37 -12.13
C GLU A 115 -12.07 10.30 -11.87
N LEU A 116 -11.76 9.49 -12.89
CA LEU A 116 -10.90 8.32 -12.81
C LEU A 116 -9.50 8.59 -13.38
N ASP A 117 -8.49 8.38 -12.55
CA ASP A 117 -7.07 8.31 -12.92
C ASP A 117 -6.43 7.15 -12.16
N THR A 118 -6.61 5.93 -12.66
CA THR A 118 -6.14 4.73 -11.95
C THR A 118 -5.56 3.68 -12.89
N PRO A 119 -4.41 3.08 -12.52
CA PRO A 119 -3.87 1.92 -13.21
C PRO A 119 -4.55 0.61 -12.78
N GLY A 120 -5.42 0.63 -11.76
CA GLY A 120 -6.02 -0.56 -11.18
C GLY A 120 -5.80 -0.68 -9.67
N GLY A 121 -5.97 -1.89 -9.13
CA GLY A 121 -5.76 -2.16 -7.71
C GLY A 121 -6.42 -3.47 -7.27
N TYR A 122 -6.84 -3.54 -6.02
CA TYR A 122 -7.42 -4.74 -5.44
C TYR A 122 -8.78 -5.07 -6.06
N LEU A 123 -8.91 -6.32 -6.55
CA LEU A 123 -10.11 -6.79 -7.22
C LEU A 123 -11.35 -6.69 -6.32
N ASP A 124 -11.24 -7.12 -5.07
CA ASP A 124 -12.38 -7.09 -4.13
C ASP A 124 -12.84 -5.66 -3.87
N SER A 125 -11.91 -4.72 -3.64
CA SER A 125 -12.22 -3.30 -3.48
C SER A 125 -12.90 -2.72 -4.73
N ALA A 126 -12.47 -3.11 -5.94
CA ALA A 126 -13.09 -2.69 -7.19
C ALA A 126 -14.53 -3.22 -7.33
N LEU A 127 -14.76 -4.49 -7.00
CA LEU A 127 -16.10 -5.10 -7.01
C LEU A 127 -17.02 -4.45 -5.97
N ASP A 128 -16.50 -4.12 -4.79
CA ASP A 128 -17.24 -3.42 -3.73
C ASP A 128 -17.63 -2.00 -4.17
N ILE A 129 -16.72 -1.27 -4.82
CA ILE A 129 -17.02 0.06 -5.37
C ILE A 129 -18.06 -0.03 -6.48
N ALA A 130 -17.94 -0.99 -7.40
CA ALA A 130 -18.95 -1.22 -8.43
C ALA A 130 -20.33 -1.55 -7.80
N HIS A 131 -20.37 -2.41 -6.78
CA HIS A 131 -21.60 -2.69 -6.02
C HIS A 131 -22.16 -1.44 -5.34
N LEU A 132 -21.31 -0.59 -4.77
CA LEU A 132 -21.70 0.66 -4.13
C LEU A 132 -22.35 1.62 -5.15
N ILE A 133 -21.76 1.74 -6.34
CA ILE A 133 -22.24 2.59 -7.44
C ILE A 133 -23.60 2.08 -7.95
N GLU A 134 -23.71 0.79 -8.27
CA GLU A 134 -24.95 0.19 -8.78
C GLU A 134 -26.13 0.27 -7.79
N ASN A 135 -25.83 0.25 -6.49
CA ASN A 135 -26.83 0.40 -5.43
C ASN A 135 -27.16 1.87 -5.12
N THR A 136 -26.39 2.83 -5.63
CA THR A 136 -26.67 4.26 -5.50
C THR A 136 -27.71 4.66 -6.56
N ARG A 137 -28.97 4.28 -6.33
CA ARG A 137 -30.08 4.50 -7.29
C ARG A 137 -30.75 5.87 -7.17
N ASP A 138 -30.47 6.59 -6.09
CA ASP A 138 -31.00 7.92 -5.81
C ASP A 138 -30.21 9.04 -6.49
N LEU A 139 -29.00 8.75 -6.96
CA LEU A 139 -28.12 9.68 -7.69
C LEU A 139 -27.85 9.11 -9.08
N ARG A 140 -27.82 9.97 -10.11
CA ARG A 140 -27.21 9.57 -11.40
C ARG A 140 -25.70 9.48 -11.20
N THR A 141 -25.06 8.46 -11.76
CA THR A 141 -23.60 8.31 -11.74
C THR A 141 -23.01 8.39 -13.14
N ALA A 142 -21.90 9.10 -13.28
CA ALA A 142 -21.09 9.12 -14.50
C ALA A 142 -19.63 8.88 -14.16
N ALA A 143 -18.92 8.12 -14.99
CA ALA A 143 -17.47 8.01 -14.92
C ALA A 143 -16.86 9.02 -15.89
N TRP A 144 -15.91 9.82 -15.43
CA TRP A 144 -15.08 10.67 -16.27
C TRP A 144 -13.66 10.13 -16.26
N VAL A 145 -13.27 9.44 -17.34
CA VAL A 145 -11.92 8.88 -17.47
C VAL A 145 -10.96 10.01 -17.84
N ASN A 146 -10.05 10.36 -16.93
CA ASN A 146 -9.15 11.50 -17.06
C ASN A 146 -7.89 11.34 -16.18
N PRO A 147 -6.74 10.87 -16.72
CA PRO A 147 -6.52 10.41 -18.09
C PRO A 147 -6.76 8.91 -18.27
N GLN A 148 -6.94 8.09 -17.23
CA GLN A 148 -6.93 6.64 -17.42
C GLN A 148 -7.83 5.88 -16.45
N ALA A 149 -8.38 4.77 -16.93
CA ALA A 149 -9.10 3.79 -16.14
C ALA A 149 -8.74 2.39 -16.63
N HIS A 150 -7.69 1.81 -16.04
CA HIS A 150 -7.25 0.44 -16.34
C HIS A 150 -7.67 -0.52 -15.22
N SER A 151 -7.83 -1.79 -15.57
CA SER A 151 -8.12 -2.86 -14.62
C SER A 151 -9.32 -2.55 -13.72
N ALA A 152 -9.12 -2.42 -12.40
CA ALA A 152 -10.16 -2.02 -11.46
C ALA A 152 -10.89 -0.73 -11.88
N GLY A 153 -10.19 0.22 -12.52
CA GLY A 153 -10.78 1.45 -13.05
C GLY A 153 -11.87 1.20 -14.09
N THR A 154 -11.65 0.26 -15.01
CA THR A 154 -12.63 -0.11 -16.04
C THR A 154 -13.88 -0.74 -15.42
N ILE A 155 -13.71 -1.60 -14.40
CA ILE A 155 -14.83 -2.19 -13.65
C ILE A 155 -15.69 -1.09 -13.01
N ILE A 156 -15.05 -0.10 -12.38
CA ILE A 156 -15.71 1.05 -11.75
C ILE A 156 -16.41 1.93 -12.80
N ALA A 157 -15.74 2.18 -13.93
CA ALA A 157 -16.29 3.00 -15.01
C ALA A 157 -17.57 2.39 -15.61
N VAL A 158 -17.54 1.10 -15.95
CA VAL A 158 -18.67 0.38 -16.57
C VAL A 158 -19.85 0.24 -15.59
N ALA A 159 -19.61 0.25 -14.27
CA ALA A 159 -20.65 0.27 -13.25
C ALA A 159 -21.45 1.59 -13.21
N CYS A 160 -20.89 2.70 -13.68
CA CYS A 160 -21.57 3.99 -13.74
C CYS A 160 -22.64 4.03 -14.84
N ASN A 161 -23.69 4.84 -14.67
CA ASN A 161 -24.77 4.95 -15.66
C ASN A 161 -24.32 5.49 -17.02
N GLU A 162 -23.20 6.21 -17.04
CA GLU A 162 -22.62 6.81 -18.23
C GLU A 162 -21.09 6.88 -18.09
N ILE A 163 -20.37 6.73 -19.19
CA ILE A 163 -18.93 7.00 -19.27
C ILE A 163 -18.72 8.18 -20.21
N VAL A 164 -17.91 9.14 -19.76
CA VAL A 164 -17.35 10.23 -20.54
C VAL A 164 -15.83 10.19 -20.42
N MET A 165 -15.11 10.67 -21.42
CA MET A 165 -13.65 10.51 -21.49
C MET A 165 -12.96 11.82 -21.87
N ALA A 166 -11.78 12.08 -21.31
CA ALA A 166 -10.94 13.19 -21.72
C ALA A 166 -10.27 12.93 -23.09
N PRO A 167 -9.92 13.97 -23.89
CA PRO A 167 -9.40 13.79 -25.25
C PRO A 167 -8.19 12.84 -25.38
N SER A 168 -7.31 12.83 -24.38
CA SER A 168 -6.11 11.99 -24.36
C SER A 168 -6.18 10.93 -23.26
N SER A 169 -7.34 10.30 -23.12
CA SER A 169 -7.58 9.28 -22.11
C SER A 169 -7.74 7.87 -22.67
N THR A 170 -7.50 6.88 -21.82
CA THR A 170 -7.53 5.44 -22.14
C THR A 170 -8.33 4.64 -21.11
N MET A 171 -8.98 3.57 -21.55
CA MET A 171 -9.67 2.62 -20.67
C MET A 171 -9.59 1.18 -21.20
N GLY A 172 -9.67 0.19 -20.31
CA GLY A 172 -9.65 -1.23 -20.68
C GLY A 172 -8.68 -2.05 -19.83
N ASP A 173 -7.96 -2.99 -20.44
CA ASP A 173 -6.88 -3.78 -19.83
C ASP A 173 -7.21 -4.27 -18.41
N SER A 174 -8.14 -5.22 -18.32
CA SER A 174 -8.77 -5.68 -17.07
C SER A 174 -8.61 -7.17 -16.80
N GLN A 175 -7.55 -7.78 -17.33
CA GLN A 175 -7.17 -9.12 -16.93
C GLN A 175 -6.76 -9.14 -15.45
N VAL A 176 -7.21 -10.16 -14.72
CA VAL A 176 -6.79 -10.34 -13.33
C VAL A 176 -5.39 -10.93 -13.31
N ILE A 177 -4.51 -10.29 -12.55
CA ILE A 177 -3.14 -10.73 -12.29
C ILE A 177 -3.00 -11.16 -10.82
N MET A 178 -2.05 -12.05 -10.55
CA MET A 178 -1.66 -12.43 -9.19
C MET A 178 -0.23 -11.98 -8.93
N PHE A 179 -0.01 -11.41 -7.74
CA PHE A 179 1.33 -11.05 -7.29
C PHE A 179 1.96 -12.23 -6.54
N GLY A 180 2.97 -12.84 -7.15
CA GLY A 180 3.77 -13.92 -6.59
C GLY A 180 5.14 -13.46 -6.10
N ALA A 181 5.95 -14.41 -5.64
CA ALA A 181 7.34 -14.15 -5.25
C ALA A 181 8.23 -13.66 -6.41
N GLU A 182 7.86 -13.98 -7.66
CA GLU A 182 8.60 -13.66 -8.87
C GLU A 182 8.09 -12.41 -9.60
N GLY A 183 6.95 -11.85 -9.20
CA GLY A 183 6.37 -10.66 -9.83
C GLY A 183 4.86 -10.75 -9.99
N ALA A 184 4.33 -9.97 -10.92
CA ALA A 184 2.94 -10.05 -11.35
C ALA A 184 2.83 -11.03 -12.52
N ASP A 185 2.00 -12.06 -12.35
CA ASP A 185 1.74 -13.07 -13.39
C ASP A 185 0.24 -13.18 -13.66
N ALA A 186 -0.11 -13.60 -14.88
CA ALA A 186 -1.49 -13.94 -15.22
C ALA A 186 -2.00 -15.09 -14.34
N VAL A 187 -3.31 -15.12 -14.09
CA VAL A 187 -3.94 -16.23 -13.36
C VAL A 187 -3.70 -17.54 -14.13
N PRO A 188 -3.14 -18.58 -13.49
CA PRO A 188 -2.95 -19.90 -14.10
C PRO A 188 -4.26 -20.44 -14.65
N GLU A 189 -4.22 -21.07 -15.82
CA GLU A 189 -5.39 -21.59 -16.56
C GLU A 189 -6.35 -22.40 -15.66
N ALA A 190 -5.81 -23.24 -14.78
CA ALA A 190 -6.60 -24.05 -13.83
C ALA A 190 -7.44 -23.24 -12.82
N LEU A 191 -7.03 -21.99 -12.52
CA LEU A 191 -7.73 -21.09 -11.59
C LEU A 191 -8.59 -20.05 -12.30
N GLN A 192 -8.36 -19.80 -13.59
CA GLN A 192 -9.08 -18.79 -14.37
C GLN A 192 -10.61 -18.93 -14.29
N PRO A 193 -11.23 -20.13 -14.40
CA PRO A 193 -12.68 -20.25 -14.27
C PRO A 193 -13.19 -19.75 -12.93
N LYS A 194 -12.44 -19.94 -11.84
CA LYS A 194 -12.84 -19.49 -10.50
C LYS A 194 -12.63 -17.98 -10.32
N VAL A 195 -11.54 -17.44 -10.86
CA VAL A 195 -11.16 -16.03 -10.67
C VAL A 195 -11.89 -15.11 -11.65
N TYR A 196 -12.01 -15.47 -12.92
CA TYR A 196 -12.62 -14.62 -13.94
C TYR A 196 -14.15 -14.63 -13.89
N THR A 197 -14.80 -15.73 -13.47
CA THR A 197 -16.27 -15.81 -13.40
C THR A 197 -16.91 -14.64 -12.65
N PRO A 198 -16.51 -14.28 -11.42
CA PRO A 198 -17.11 -13.13 -10.73
C PRO A 198 -16.86 -11.79 -11.44
N VAL A 199 -15.69 -11.62 -12.07
CA VAL A 199 -15.33 -10.40 -12.80
C VAL A 199 -16.17 -10.25 -14.07
N LEU A 200 -16.24 -11.31 -14.88
CA LEU A 200 -17.06 -11.36 -16.09
C LEU A 200 -18.56 -11.20 -15.77
N ALA A 201 -19.03 -11.82 -14.69
CA ALA A 201 -20.41 -11.63 -14.22
C ALA A 201 -20.68 -10.17 -13.87
N ARG A 202 -19.73 -9.47 -13.24
CA ARG A 202 -19.86 -8.04 -12.98
C ARG A 202 -19.92 -7.23 -14.26
N PHE A 203 -18.94 -7.38 -15.15
CA PHE A 203 -18.90 -6.68 -16.43
C PHE A 203 -20.18 -6.86 -17.24
N ARG A 204 -20.68 -8.10 -17.37
CA ARG A 204 -21.94 -8.40 -18.06
C ARG A 204 -23.14 -7.72 -17.40
N SER A 205 -23.22 -7.74 -16.07
CA SER A 205 -24.30 -7.10 -15.33
C SER A 205 -24.31 -5.59 -15.56
N SER A 206 -23.18 -4.93 -15.36
CA SER A 206 -23.03 -3.49 -15.55
C SER A 206 -23.24 -3.09 -17.02
N ALA A 207 -22.75 -3.87 -17.97
CA ALA A 207 -22.98 -3.67 -19.40
C ALA A 207 -24.46 -3.70 -19.77
N LYS A 208 -25.21 -4.71 -19.29
CA LYS A 208 -26.65 -4.80 -19.49
C LYS A 208 -27.42 -3.64 -18.88
N LEU A 209 -27.05 -3.25 -17.65
CA LEU A 209 -27.71 -2.16 -16.93
C LEU A 209 -27.52 -0.81 -17.63
N ASN A 210 -26.35 -0.58 -18.20
CA ASN A 210 -25.94 0.72 -18.72
C ASN A 210 -25.88 0.80 -20.26
N GLY A 211 -26.20 -0.30 -20.96
CA GLY A 211 -26.28 -0.35 -22.42
C GLY A 211 -24.91 -0.35 -23.10
N TYR A 212 -23.93 -1.06 -22.53
CA TYR A 212 -22.62 -1.28 -23.15
C TYR A 212 -22.53 -2.67 -23.78
N SER A 213 -21.61 -2.85 -24.74
CA SER A 213 -21.38 -4.16 -25.37
C SER A 213 -20.80 -5.16 -24.37
N GLU A 214 -21.53 -6.26 -24.13
CA GLU A 214 -21.03 -7.37 -23.33
C GLU A 214 -19.77 -7.99 -23.94
N VAL A 215 -19.69 -8.06 -25.27
CA VAL A 215 -18.53 -8.61 -26.00
C VAL A 215 -17.26 -7.82 -25.72
N LEU A 216 -17.33 -6.49 -25.81
CA LEU A 216 -16.18 -5.63 -25.49
C LEU A 216 -15.84 -5.68 -24.00
N CYS A 217 -16.84 -5.73 -23.10
CA CYS A 217 -16.58 -5.86 -21.67
C CYS A 217 -15.89 -7.19 -21.32
N GLU A 218 -16.21 -8.28 -22.01
CA GLU A 218 -15.53 -9.56 -21.86
C GLU A 218 -14.10 -9.51 -22.40
N ALA A 219 -13.86 -8.79 -23.51
CA ALA A 219 -12.54 -8.61 -24.11
C ALA A 219 -11.58 -7.79 -23.25
N PHE A 220 -12.08 -6.90 -22.38
CA PHE A 220 -11.21 -6.27 -21.38
C PHE A 220 -10.55 -7.28 -20.43
N VAL A 221 -11.16 -8.46 -20.21
CA VAL A 221 -10.72 -9.42 -19.18
C VAL A 221 -9.98 -10.61 -19.79
N ILE A 222 -10.39 -11.04 -20.98
CA ILE A 222 -9.92 -12.28 -21.60
C ILE A 222 -9.06 -11.94 -22.83
N PRO A 223 -7.73 -12.13 -22.79
CA PRO A 223 -6.85 -11.78 -23.92
C PRO A 223 -7.02 -12.70 -25.14
N GLU A 224 -7.45 -13.95 -24.94
CA GLU A 224 -7.50 -14.97 -26.00
C GLU A 224 -8.76 -14.90 -26.89
N ARG A 225 -9.45 -13.76 -26.95
CA ARG A 225 -10.73 -13.65 -27.66
C ARG A 225 -10.74 -12.51 -28.64
N GLU A 226 -10.54 -12.85 -29.90
CA GLU A 226 -10.65 -11.88 -31.00
C GLU A 226 -12.05 -11.24 -31.05
N VAL A 227 -12.07 -9.92 -31.06
CA VAL A 227 -13.30 -9.15 -31.26
C VAL A 227 -13.34 -8.57 -32.67
N TRP A 228 -14.45 -8.81 -33.34
CA TRP A 228 -14.74 -8.32 -34.68
C TRP A 228 -15.92 -7.36 -34.65
N TRP A 229 -15.87 -6.30 -35.45
CA TRP A 229 -16.96 -5.34 -35.57
C TRP A 229 -17.64 -5.49 -36.92
N LEU A 230 -18.88 -5.97 -36.88
CA LEU A 230 -19.68 -6.23 -38.05
C LEU A 230 -20.74 -5.16 -38.22
N GLU A 231 -21.05 -4.84 -39.47
CA GLU A 231 -22.17 -4.01 -39.87
C GLU A 231 -23.09 -4.82 -40.77
N ASN A 232 -24.39 -4.80 -40.45
CA ASN A 232 -25.42 -5.35 -41.31
C ASN A 232 -25.58 -4.41 -42.50
N ALA A 233 -25.30 -4.90 -43.70
CA ALA A 233 -25.33 -4.12 -44.93
C ALA A 233 -26.74 -3.59 -45.29
N ARG A 234 -27.80 -4.14 -44.70
CA ARG A 234 -29.20 -3.73 -44.94
C ARG A 234 -29.73 -2.77 -43.89
N THR A 235 -29.48 -3.04 -42.61
CA THR A 235 -30.03 -2.25 -41.51
C THR A 235 -29.08 -1.14 -41.04
N GLY A 236 -27.78 -1.24 -41.38
CA GLY A 236 -26.73 -0.39 -40.81
C GLY A 236 -26.43 -0.73 -39.33
N GLU A 237 -27.06 -1.76 -38.79
CA GLU A 237 -26.85 -2.19 -37.40
C GLU A 237 -25.42 -2.71 -37.23
N ARG A 238 -24.77 -2.26 -36.16
CA ARG A 238 -23.38 -2.62 -35.86
C ARG A 238 -23.32 -3.43 -34.58
N GLU A 239 -22.55 -4.52 -34.61
CA GLU A 239 -22.41 -5.43 -33.48
C GLU A 239 -20.97 -5.91 -33.34
N PHE A 240 -20.52 -6.02 -32.10
CA PHE A 240 -19.25 -6.68 -31.78
C PHE A 240 -19.49 -8.16 -31.56
N VAL A 241 -18.70 -9.00 -32.21
CA VAL A 241 -18.83 -10.45 -32.12
C VAL A 241 -17.48 -11.12 -31.96
N PHE A 242 -17.47 -12.30 -31.34
CA PHE A 242 -16.28 -13.15 -31.27
C PHE A 242 -16.08 -13.94 -32.57
N ARG A 243 -14.88 -14.54 -32.72
CA ARG A 243 -14.47 -15.30 -33.90
C ARG A 243 -15.52 -16.32 -34.39
N GLU A 244 -16.15 -17.06 -33.48
CA GLU A 244 -17.10 -18.13 -33.84
C GLU A 244 -18.34 -17.57 -34.55
N GLU A 245 -18.89 -16.47 -34.03
CA GLU A 245 -20.06 -15.82 -34.61
C GLU A 245 -19.70 -15.06 -35.88
N LYS A 246 -18.49 -14.50 -35.98
CA LYS A 246 -17.94 -13.94 -37.24
C LYS A 246 -17.89 -15.01 -38.34
N GLN A 247 -17.33 -16.18 -38.07
CA GLN A 247 -17.26 -17.29 -39.03
C GLN A 247 -18.65 -17.73 -39.50
N LYS A 248 -19.61 -17.82 -38.57
CA LYS A 248 -21.00 -18.17 -38.88
C LYS A 248 -21.70 -17.14 -39.76
N ARG A 249 -21.48 -15.84 -39.51
CA ARG A 249 -22.14 -14.74 -40.25
C ARG A 249 -21.49 -14.44 -41.60
N LEU A 250 -20.16 -14.55 -41.71
CA LEU A 250 -19.41 -14.26 -42.94
C LEU A 250 -19.13 -15.51 -43.80
N GLY A 251 -19.38 -16.71 -43.29
CA GLY A 251 -19.24 -17.96 -44.04
C GLY A 251 -17.80 -18.42 -44.28
N GLU A 252 -16.83 -17.87 -43.54
CA GLU A 252 -15.42 -18.29 -43.63
C GLU A 252 -15.21 -19.63 -42.90
N ARG A 253 -15.01 -20.72 -43.65
CA ARG A 253 -14.47 -21.99 -43.10
C ARG A 253 -12.99 -21.80 -42.80
N GLU A 254 -12.57 -22.23 -41.60
CA GLU A 254 -11.16 -22.22 -41.16
C GLU A 254 -10.20 -22.70 -42.24
N ALA A 255 -9.24 -21.84 -42.60
CA ALA A 255 -7.98 -22.28 -43.18
C ALA A 255 -7.05 -22.71 -42.03
N GLY A 256 -7.25 -23.90 -41.47
CA GLY A 256 -6.24 -24.52 -40.59
C GLY A 256 -6.75 -25.21 -39.33
N SER A 257 -7.43 -26.35 -39.48
CA SER A 257 -7.20 -27.48 -38.58
C SER A 257 -7.39 -28.77 -39.39
N ASP A 258 -6.32 -29.56 -39.52
CA ASP A 258 -6.34 -30.84 -40.21
C ASP A 258 -7.25 -31.83 -39.46
N GLY A 259 -8.54 -31.80 -39.79
CA GLY A 259 -9.50 -32.82 -39.43
C GLY A 259 -9.06 -34.15 -40.02
N ASN A 260 -8.75 -35.10 -39.13
CA ASN A 260 -8.33 -36.47 -39.40
C ASN A 260 -9.09 -37.07 -40.59
N ALA A 261 -8.37 -37.59 -41.59
CA ALA A 261 -8.90 -38.12 -42.85
C ALA A 261 -10.06 -39.13 -42.67
N VAL A 262 -10.11 -39.78 -41.50
CA VAL A 262 -11.19 -40.69 -41.10
C VAL A 262 -12.55 -39.99 -41.01
N GLN A 263 -12.63 -38.77 -40.47
CA GLN A 263 -13.91 -38.04 -40.34
C GLN A 263 -14.48 -37.59 -41.70
N LYS A 264 -13.60 -37.24 -42.67
CA LYS A 264 -14.01 -36.95 -44.05
C LYS A 264 -14.61 -38.16 -44.74
N VAL A 265 -14.01 -39.34 -44.54
CA VAL A 265 -14.50 -40.61 -45.11
C VAL A 265 -15.79 -41.06 -44.43
N THR A 266 -15.91 -40.94 -43.10
CA THR A 266 -17.14 -41.31 -42.37
C THR A 266 -18.33 -40.45 -42.78
N ARG A 267 -18.14 -39.15 -43.01
CA ARG A 267 -19.22 -38.24 -43.43
C ARG A 267 -19.66 -38.50 -44.88
N ALA A 268 -18.73 -38.87 -45.77
CA ALA A 268 -19.04 -39.24 -47.15
C ALA A 268 -19.79 -40.58 -47.27
N ILE A 269 -19.53 -41.54 -46.36
CA ILE A 269 -20.20 -42.85 -46.36
C ILE A 269 -21.63 -42.77 -45.80
N LEU A 270 -21.90 -41.85 -44.87
CA LEU A 270 -23.19 -41.78 -44.16
C LEU A 270 -24.30 -41.00 -44.89
N GLY A 271 -24.04 -40.41 -46.06
CA GLY A 271 -25.09 -39.75 -46.86
C GLY A 271 -25.85 -38.64 -46.13
N MET A 272 -25.24 -38.01 -45.12
CA MET A 272 -25.82 -36.89 -44.39
C MET A 272 -25.73 -35.64 -45.27
N GLY A 273 -26.87 -35.20 -45.79
CA GLY A 273 -27.02 -34.04 -46.66
C GLY A 273 -26.55 -32.73 -46.02
N GLU A 274 -26.14 -31.82 -46.88
CA GLU A 274 -25.75 -30.44 -46.55
C GLU A 274 -26.97 -29.61 -46.14
N ASP A 275 -27.38 -29.70 -44.87
CA ASP A 275 -28.27 -28.71 -44.28
C ASP A 275 -27.41 -27.60 -43.66
N GLY A 276 -27.18 -26.55 -44.44
CA GLY A 276 -26.44 -25.37 -44.01
C GLY A 276 -26.38 -24.33 -45.11
N ALA A 277 -27.53 -23.74 -45.44
CA ALA A 277 -27.59 -22.55 -46.29
C ALA A 277 -26.73 -21.45 -45.65
N ALA A 278 -25.59 -21.15 -46.28
CA ALA A 278 -24.80 -19.98 -45.97
C ALA A 278 -25.64 -18.73 -46.28
N ALA A 279 -25.96 -17.93 -45.25
CA ALA A 279 -26.49 -16.60 -45.43
C ALA A 279 -25.36 -15.66 -45.87
N SER A 280 -24.91 -15.82 -47.12
CA SER A 280 -23.87 -14.97 -47.70
C SER A 280 -24.44 -13.62 -48.13
N GLY A 281 -23.97 -12.54 -47.49
CA GLY A 281 -24.14 -11.16 -47.96
C GLY A 281 -24.91 -10.19 -47.07
N GLU A 282 -25.29 -10.57 -45.84
CA GLU A 282 -26.00 -9.65 -44.93
C GLU A 282 -25.06 -8.83 -44.04
N TRP A 283 -23.90 -9.37 -43.68
CA TRP A 283 -22.94 -8.72 -42.78
C TRP A 283 -21.62 -8.44 -43.48
N ARG A 284 -20.97 -7.34 -43.11
CA ARG A 284 -19.62 -6.96 -43.57
C ARG A 284 -18.79 -6.44 -42.39
N LEU A 285 -17.47 -6.43 -42.55
CA LEU A 285 -16.57 -5.80 -41.58
C LEU A 285 -16.74 -4.27 -41.61
N VAL A 286 -16.73 -3.63 -40.44
CA VAL A 286 -16.54 -2.18 -40.35
C VAL A 286 -15.09 -1.87 -40.70
N GLU A 287 -14.87 -1.03 -41.70
CA GLU A 287 -13.52 -0.70 -42.23
C GLU A 287 -12.97 0.62 -41.69
N SER A 288 -13.83 1.49 -41.15
CA SER A 288 -13.41 2.77 -40.56
C SER A 288 -14.46 3.33 -39.62
N TYR A 289 -14.03 4.25 -38.75
CA TYR A 289 -14.90 5.08 -37.92
C TYR A 289 -14.43 6.54 -37.96
N VAL A 290 -15.32 7.47 -37.62
CA VAL A 290 -14.97 8.88 -37.47
C VAL A 290 -14.59 9.11 -36.02
N ASP A 291 -13.35 9.51 -35.79
CA ASP A 291 -12.89 9.93 -34.47
C ASP A 291 -13.38 11.35 -34.20
N LEU A 292 -14.20 11.54 -33.17
CA LEU A 292 -14.71 12.86 -32.79
C LEU A 292 -13.64 13.77 -32.20
N VAL A 293 -12.55 13.23 -31.66
CA VAL A 293 -11.46 14.03 -31.11
C VAL A 293 -10.70 14.72 -32.24
N THR A 294 -10.39 13.99 -33.31
CA THR A 294 -9.62 14.51 -34.45
C THR A 294 -10.48 14.98 -35.63
N GLY A 295 -11.75 14.59 -35.68
CA GLY A 295 -12.67 14.82 -36.80
C GLY A 295 -12.32 14.02 -38.06
N LYS A 296 -11.42 13.03 -37.96
CA LYS A 296 -10.90 12.28 -39.12
C LYS A 296 -11.50 10.89 -39.19
N ALA A 297 -11.68 10.39 -40.42
CA ALA A 297 -11.95 8.98 -40.65
C ALA A 297 -10.67 8.17 -40.36
N ILE A 298 -10.74 7.28 -39.37
CA ILE A 298 -9.68 6.36 -39.00
C ILE A 298 -10.00 5.00 -39.61
N ALA A 299 -9.07 4.47 -40.41
CA ALA A 299 -9.15 3.12 -40.92
C ALA A 299 -9.00 2.12 -39.76
N LEU A 300 -9.97 1.21 -39.64
CA LEU A 300 -10.01 0.21 -38.57
C LEU A 300 -9.27 -1.04 -39.06
N THR A 301 -8.26 -1.47 -38.31
CA THR A 301 -7.63 -2.78 -38.53
C THR A 301 -8.41 -3.83 -37.74
N GLN A 302 -8.91 -4.86 -38.40
CA GLN A 302 -9.62 -5.97 -37.74
C GLN A 302 -8.73 -7.23 -37.61
N PRO A 303 -8.87 -8.03 -36.54
CA PRO A 303 -9.80 -7.84 -35.41
C PRO A 303 -9.44 -6.62 -34.56
N ILE A 304 -10.44 -6.04 -33.89
CA ILE A 304 -10.27 -4.87 -33.02
C ILE A 304 -9.39 -5.24 -31.83
N ASP A 305 -9.62 -6.42 -31.28
CA ASP A 305 -8.79 -7.02 -30.26
C ASP A 305 -8.19 -8.32 -30.78
N ARG A 306 -6.90 -8.53 -30.52
CA ARG A 306 -6.14 -9.68 -31.03
C ARG A 306 -5.91 -10.67 -29.90
N GLU A 307 -5.68 -11.94 -30.23
CA GLU A 307 -5.46 -13.00 -29.23
C GLU A 307 -4.24 -12.78 -28.32
N ASP A 308 -3.34 -11.85 -28.67
CA ASP A 308 -2.08 -11.58 -27.98
C ASP A 308 -2.08 -10.27 -27.16
N GLN A 309 -3.19 -9.56 -27.09
CA GLN A 309 -3.31 -8.32 -26.31
C GLN A 309 -4.68 -8.23 -25.63
N LEU A 310 -4.81 -7.29 -24.70
CA LEU A 310 -6.09 -6.97 -24.08
C LEU A 310 -6.68 -5.74 -24.76
N LEU A 311 -8.01 -5.71 -24.86
CA LEU A 311 -8.69 -4.54 -25.36
C LEU A 311 -8.39 -3.32 -24.47
N GLU A 312 -7.80 -2.31 -25.07
CA GLU A 312 -7.66 -0.96 -24.55
C GLU A 312 -8.20 0.00 -25.60
N MET A 313 -8.91 1.02 -25.16
CA MET A 313 -9.53 1.99 -26.05
C MET A 313 -9.13 3.40 -25.64
N ASN A 314 -8.72 4.20 -26.61
CA ASN A 314 -8.66 5.64 -26.42
C ASN A 314 -10.06 6.28 -26.47
N ALA A 315 -10.16 7.56 -26.12
CA ALA A 315 -11.44 8.28 -26.08
C ALA A 315 -12.24 8.29 -27.40
N GLY A 316 -11.54 8.30 -28.55
CA GLY A 316 -12.14 8.26 -29.89
C GLY A 316 -12.69 6.87 -30.25
N GLU A 317 -11.90 5.82 -29.98
CA GLU A 317 -12.33 4.42 -30.14
C GLU A 317 -13.51 4.09 -29.23
N ALA A 318 -13.41 4.44 -27.95
CA ALA A 318 -14.48 4.24 -26.98
C ALA A 318 -15.77 4.95 -27.40
N HIS A 319 -15.67 6.13 -28.04
CA HIS A 319 -16.83 6.83 -28.56
C HIS A 319 -17.44 6.09 -29.76
N ALA A 320 -16.61 5.71 -30.73
CA ALA A 320 -17.05 4.95 -31.90
C ALA A 320 -17.69 3.60 -31.54
N PHE A 321 -17.21 2.97 -30.47
CA PHE A 321 -17.73 1.69 -29.97
C PHE A 321 -18.93 1.84 -29.03
N GLY A 322 -19.37 3.07 -28.75
CA GLY A 322 -20.54 3.36 -27.91
C GLY A 322 -20.31 3.27 -26.39
N PHE A 323 -19.06 3.18 -25.94
CA PHE A 323 -18.68 3.22 -24.53
C PHE A 323 -18.65 4.65 -23.99
N ASN A 324 -18.10 5.58 -24.75
CA ASN A 324 -17.97 6.98 -24.36
C ASN A 324 -19.11 7.82 -24.97
N ARG A 325 -19.91 8.49 -24.14
CA ARG A 325 -21.01 9.36 -24.62
C ARG A 325 -20.57 10.78 -24.98
N ALA A 326 -19.44 11.27 -24.47
CA ALA A 326 -18.95 12.61 -24.76
C ALA A 326 -17.46 12.77 -24.43
N ILE A 327 -16.77 13.57 -25.24
CA ILE A 327 -15.41 14.01 -24.95
C ILE A 327 -15.47 15.24 -24.03
N ILE A 328 -14.83 15.15 -22.87
CA ILE A 328 -14.88 16.15 -21.80
C ILE A 328 -13.45 16.50 -21.38
N ALA A 329 -13.00 17.73 -21.65
CA ALA A 329 -11.65 18.17 -21.32
C ALA A 329 -11.55 18.81 -19.93
N GLN A 330 -12.62 19.43 -19.46
CA GLN A 330 -12.65 20.23 -18.23
C GLN A 330 -14.04 20.24 -17.57
N ASP A 331 -14.11 20.69 -16.33
CA ASP A 331 -15.35 20.78 -15.53
C ASP A 331 -16.44 21.61 -16.21
N ALA A 332 -16.06 22.67 -16.94
CA ALA A 332 -17.01 23.49 -17.68
C ALA A 332 -17.75 22.66 -18.74
N ASP A 333 -17.07 21.69 -19.35
CA ASP A 333 -17.66 20.80 -20.35
C ASP A 333 -18.59 19.79 -19.67
N LEU A 334 -18.24 19.27 -18.49
CA LEU A 334 -19.15 18.44 -17.67
C LEU A 334 -20.41 19.22 -17.31
N GLN A 335 -20.24 20.45 -16.84
CA GLN A 335 -21.35 21.31 -16.44
C GLN A 335 -22.29 21.57 -17.63
N ALA A 336 -21.73 21.87 -18.81
CA ALA A 336 -22.49 22.06 -20.03
C ALA A 336 -23.20 20.77 -20.47
N ARG A 337 -22.49 19.63 -20.49
CA ARG A 337 -23.01 18.31 -20.92
C ARG A 337 -24.20 17.84 -20.10
N TYR A 338 -24.17 18.13 -18.79
CA TYR A 338 -25.20 17.71 -17.85
C TYR A 338 -26.17 18.85 -17.49
N GLY A 339 -25.99 20.07 -18.03
CA GLY A 339 -26.81 21.23 -17.66
C GLY A 339 -26.85 21.46 -16.14
N ALA A 340 -25.74 21.20 -15.45
CA ALA A 340 -25.68 21.25 -13.99
C ALA A 340 -25.67 22.72 -13.51
N ALA A 341 -26.61 23.11 -12.65
CA ALA A 341 -26.65 24.50 -12.16
C ALA A 341 -25.42 24.86 -11.30
N THR A 342 -24.91 23.89 -10.55
CA THR A 342 -23.68 24.00 -9.77
C THR A 342 -22.85 22.72 -9.88
N ILE A 343 -21.52 22.87 -9.86
CA ILE A 343 -20.57 21.76 -9.82
C ILE A 343 -19.62 21.94 -8.65
N THR A 344 -19.38 20.89 -7.87
CA THR A 344 -18.41 20.92 -6.75
C THR A 344 -17.46 19.74 -6.84
N ARG A 345 -16.17 19.98 -6.57
CA ARG A 345 -15.18 18.92 -6.43
C ARG A 345 -15.07 18.44 -4.99
N MET A 346 -15.04 17.13 -4.82
CA MET A 346 -14.85 16.42 -3.57
C MET A 346 -13.57 15.59 -3.66
N ASP A 347 -12.44 16.28 -3.56
CA ASP A 347 -11.11 15.67 -3.60
C ASP A 347 -10.79 14.86 -2.34
N THR A 348 -9.75 14.05 -2.42
CA THR A 348 -9.23 13.33 -1.26
C THR A 348 -8.80 14.31 -0.17
N LEU A 349 -9.18 14.04 1.07
CA LEU A 349 -8.75 14.88 2.18
C LEU A 349 -7.25 14.63 2.47
N TRP A 350 -6.54 15.66 2.93
CA TRP A 350 -5.13 15.52 3.36
C TRP A 350 -4.94 14.40 4.38
N SER A 351 -5.95 14.18 5.24
CA SER A 351 -5.97 13.13 6.25
C SER A 351 -6.06 11.73 5.65
N GLU A 352 -6.68 11.56 4.48
CA GLU A 352 -6.74 10.28 3.77
C GLU A 352 -5.37 9.92 3.19
N ASN A 353 -4.71 10.89 2.54
CA ASN A 353 -3.34 10.68 2.04
C ASN A 353 -2.36 10.38 3.18
N LEU A 354 -2.51 11.07 4.32
CA LEU A 354 -1.72 10.77 5.52
C LEU A 354 -2.02 9.36 6.05
N ALA A 355 -3.29 8.96 6.10
CA ALA A 355 -3.68 7.64 6.56
C ALA A 355 -3.10 6.55 5.64
N THR A 356 -3.24 6.68 4.31
CA THR A 356 -2.64 5.76 3.33
C THR A 356 -1.13 5.64 3.49
N TRP A 357 -0.44 6.78 3.67
CA TRP A 357 1.00 6.80 3.91
C TRP A 357 1.39 6.10 5.22
N LEU A 358 0.67 6.37 6.31
CA LEU A 358 0.87 5.74 7.61
C LEU A 358 0.53 4.24 7.61
N THR A 359 -0.38 3.79 6.74
CA THR A 359 -0.73 2.38 6.59
C THR A 359 0.24 1.60 5.69
N SER A 360 1.14 2.28 4.97
CA SER A 360 2.09 1.62 4.08
C SER A 360 3.03 0.67 4.84
N PRO A 361 3.35 -0.54 4.32
CA PRO A 361 4.18 -1.52 5.02
C PRO A 361 5.56 -0.99 5.44
N TYR A 362 6.15 -0.11 4.62
CA TYR A 362 7.46 0.48 4.88
C TYR A 362 7.44 1.46 6.04
N VAL A 363 6.46 2.38 6.07
CA VAL A 363 6.32 3.36 7.16
C VAL A 363 6.00 2.65 8.46
N ARG A 364 5.10 1.64 8.42
CA ARG A 364 4.77 0.81 9.57
C ARG A 364 5.96 0.02 10.11
N GLY A 365 6.75 -0.58 9.21
CA GLY A 365 8.00 -1.26 9.59
C GLY A 365 8.99 -0.31 10.26
N PHE A 366 9.12 0.91 9.75
CA PHE A 366 9.95 1.95 10.37
C PHE A 366 9.43 2.39 11.74
N LEU A 367 8.11 2.58 11.89
CA LEU A 367 7.50 2.88 13.19
C LEU A 367 7.80 1.79 14.22
N LEU A 368 7.71 0.50 13.84
CA LEU A 368 8.09 -0.61 14.73
C LEU A 368 9.57 -0.58 15.12
N ILE A 369 10.46 -0.20 14.21
CA ILE A 369 11.88 -0.02 14.53
C ILE A 369 12.04 1.07 15.60
N LEU A 370 11.33 2.20 15.47
CA LEU A 370 11.34 3.25 16.49
C LEU A 370 10.79 2.77 17.84
N VAL A 371 9.72 1.97 17.83
CA VAL A 371 9.16 1.36 19.04
C VAL A 371 10.21 0.49 19.74
N PHE A 372 10.83 -0.45 19.03
CA PHE A 372 11.80 -1.38 19.62
C PHE A 372 13.08 -0.68 20.08
N LEU A 373 13.63 0.24 19.26
CA LEU A 373 14.84 0.98 19.62
C LEU A 373 14.59 1.96 20.78
N GLY A 374 13.46 2.68 20.76
CA GLY A 374 13.09 3.61 21.82
C GLY A 374 12.89 2.89 23.15
N ALA A 375 12.19 1.75 23.14
CA ALA A 375 12.06 0.89 24.32
C ALA A 375 13.42 0.40 24.82
N TYR A 376 14.31 -0.07 23.93
CA TYR A 376 15.66 -0.50 24.32
C TYR A 376 16.47 0.61 24.99
N VAL A 377 16.49 1.80 24.41
CA VAL A 377 17.22 2.94 24.99
C VAL A 377 16.65 3.28 26.36
N GLU A 378 15.32 3.38 26.47
CA GLU A 378 14.61 3.65 27.72
C GLU A 378 14.98 2.65 28.82
N PHE A 379 15.01 1.34 28.52
CA PHE A 379 15.38 0.31 29.49
C PHE A 379 16.84 0.40 29.96
N ASN A 380 17.74 0.94 29.14
CA ASN A 380 19.17 1.09 29.49
C ASN A 380 19.49 2.47 30.10
N THR A 381 18.55 3.40 30.10
CA THR A 381 18.74 4.74 30.68
C THR A 381 17.91 4.90 31.96
N PRO A 382 18.49 5.33 33.09
CA PRO A 382 17.71 5.62 34.28
C PRO A 382 16.74 6.81 34.07
N GLY A 383 15.45 6.59 34.34
CA GLY A 383 14.37 7.58 34.31
C GLY A 383 13.32 7.30 33.22
N VAL A 384 12.26 8.13 33.19
CA VAL A 384 11.33 8.18 32.04
C VAL A 384 11.84 9.24 31.06
N GLY A 385 12.23 8.81 29.87
CA GLY A 385 12.95 9.61 28.89
C GLY A 385 12.14 9.95 27.64
N VAL A 386 12.72 10.84 26.83
CA VAL A 386 12.28 11.12 25.46
C VAL A 386 12.20 9.84 24.59
N PRO A 387 13.13 8.86 24.69
CA PRO A 387 13.05 7.63 23.90
C PRO A 387 11.78 6.80 24.16
N GLY A 388 11.38 6.63 25.43
CA GLY A 388 10.13 5.95 25.79
C GLY A 388 8.89 6.66 25.24
N LEU A 389 8.84 8.00 25.31
CA LEU A 389 7.74 8.78 24.72
C LEU A 389 7.66 8.63 23.20
N VAL A 390 8.81 8.66 22.51
CA VAL A 390 8.88 8.43 21.06
C VAL A 390 8.38 7.02 20.71
N ALA A 391 8.78 5.99 21.46
CA ALA A 391 8.28 4.63 21.26
C ALA A 391 6.77 4.54 21.48
N LEU A 392 6.22 5.19 22.50
CA LEU A 392 4.78 5.20 22.78
C LEU A 392 3.99 5.89 21.67
N ILE A 393 4.46 7.06 21.19
CA ILE A 393 3.83 7.77 20.07
C ILE A 393 3.91 6.94 18.79
N ALA A 394 5.07 6.34 18.50
CA ALA A 394 5.24 5.47 17.33
C ALA A 394 4.30 4.26 17.38
N LEU A 395 4.14 3.64 18.55
CA LEU A 395 3.19 2.54 18.75
C LEU A 395 1.74 2.99 18.56
N ALA A 396 1.37 4.14 19.14
CA ALA A 396 0.04 4.71 18.99
C ALA A 396 -0.31 5.03 17.53
N ILE A 397 0.65 5.56 16.76
CA ILE A 397 0.47 5.82 15.33
C ILE A 397 0.39 4.49 14.55
N PHE A 398 1.30 3.55 14.82
CA PHE A 398 1.35 2.24 14.15
C PHE A 398 0.03 1.48 14.28
N VAL A 399 -0.56 1.51 15.48
CA VAL A 399 -1.82 0.82 15.78
C VAL A 399 -3.03 1.67 15.37
N GLY A 400 -2.96 2.98 15.59
CA GLY A 400 -4.08 3.90 15.39
C GLY A 400 -4.42 4.19 13.93
N ALA A 401 -3.42 4.30 13.04
CA ALA A 401 -3.69 4.58 11.64
C ALA A 401 -4.53 3.48 10.95
N PRO A 402 -4.18 2.19 11.05
CA PRO A 402 -5.01 1.10 10.53
C PRO A 402 -6.41 1.04 11.16
N TYR A 403 -6.54 1.39 12.44
CA TYR A 403 -7.83 1.42 13.13
C TYR A 403 -8.75 2.52 12.56
N LEU A 404 -8.20 3.71 12.29
CA LEU A 404 -8.94 4.82 11.69
C LEU A 404 -9.36 4.54 10.23
N THR A 405 -8.59 3.73 9.51
CA THR A 405 -8.92 3.33 8.13
C THR A 405 -9.84 2.11 8.07
N GLY A 406 -10.15 1.48 9.20
CA GLY A 406 -10.96 0.25 9.25
C GLY A 406 -10.20 -1.02 8.81
N LEU A 407 -8.87 -0.95 8.71
CA LEU A 407 -8.01 -2.11 8.44
C LEU A 407 -7.75 -2.93 9.70
N ALA A 408 -7.70 -2.28 10.87
CA ALA A 408 -7.58 -2.94 12.16
C ALA A 408 -8.86 -2.77 12.96
N ASN A 409 -9.22 -3.82 13.66
CA ASN A 409 -10.45 -3.92 14.41
C ASN A 409 -10.15 -3.68 15.90
N THR A 410 -11.19 -3.63 16.73
CA THR A 410 -11.01 -3.40 18.17
C THR A 410 -10.25 -4.55 18.84
N TRP A 411 -10.33 -5.77 18.30
CA TRP A 411 -9.72 -6.95 18.90
C TRP A 411 -8.19 -6.94 18.85
N GLU A 412 -7.60 -6.36 17.81
CA GLU A 412 -6.14 -6.24 17.67
C GLU A 412 -5.59 -5.30 18.76
N LEU A 413 -6.31 -4.22 19.06
CA LEU A 413 -5.98 -3.30 20.16
C LEU A 413 -6.01 -4.02 21.51
N VAL A 414 -7.04 -4.85 21.73
CA VAL A 414 -7.18 -5.65 22.95
C VAL A 414 -6.03 -6.64 23.07
N LEU A 415 -5.65 -7.34 21.99
CA LEU A 415 -4.56 -8.31 22.01
C LEU A 415 -3.22 -7.67 22.37
N ILE A 416 -2.91 -6.53 21.74
CA ILE A 416 -1.71 -5.73 22.01
C ILE A 416 -1.72 -5.24 23.45
N GLY A 417 -2.85 -4.68 23.91
CA GLY A 417 -3.00 -4.16 25.27
C GLY A 417 -2.83 -5.26 26.33
N VAL A 418 -3.46 -6.41 26.16
CA VAL A 418 -3.29 -7.58 27.05
C VAL A 418 -1.84 -8.07 27.04
N GLY A 419 -1.20 -8.12 25.87
CA GLY A 419 0.22 -8.45 25.75
C GLY A 419 1.13 -7.53 26.56
N ILE A 420 0.92 -6.21 26.45
CA ILE A 420 1.67 -5.19 27.22
C ILE A 420 1.43 -5.34 28.72
N VAL A 421 0.17 -5.55 29.14
CA VAL A 421 -0.16 -5.75 30.56
C VAL A 421 0.51 -6.99 31.13
N LEU A 422 0.51 -8.11 30.40
CA LEU A 422 1.19 -9.34 30.85
C LEU A 422 2.71 -9.15 30.95
N LEU A 423 3.32 -8.43 30.02
CA LEU A 423 4.74 -8.06 30.11
C LEU A 423 5.00 -7.18 31.33
N ALA A 424 4.15 -6.19 31.61
CA ALA A 424 4.28 -5.36 32.80
C ALA A 424 4.13 -6.17 34.11
N VAL A 425 3.17 -7.10 34.17
CA VAL A 425 3.00 -8.00 35.32
C VAL A 425 4.25 -8.87 35.52
N GLU A 426 4.83 -9.42 34.45
CA GLU A 426 6.08 -10.15 34.54
C GLU A 426 7.21 -9.26 35.10
N VAL A 427 7.38 -8.04 34.58
CA VAL A 427 8.46 -7.15 35.01
C VAL A 427 8.30 -6.64 36.45
N PHE A 428 7.07 -6.33 36.90
CA PHE A 428 6.84 -5.65 38.18
C PHE A 428 6.33 -6.54 39.31
N VAL A 429 5.70 -7.68 38.99
CA VAL A 429 5.00 -8.50 39.99
C VAL A 429 5.65 -9.87 40.16
N LEU A 430 6.06 -10.51 39.06
CA LEU A 430 6.57 -11.88 39.09
C LEU A 430 8.11 -11.90 39.17
N PRO A 431 8.72 -12.59 40.15
CA PRO A 431 10.16 -12.78 40.15
C PRO A 431 10.55 -13.86 39.13
N GLY A 432 10.98 -13.47 37.93
CA GLY A 432 11.50 -14.38 36.91
C GLY A 432 11.22 -13.92 35.47
N PHE A 433 11.44 -14.85 34.51
CA PHE A 433 10.84 -14.80 33.18
C PHE A 433 10.03 -16.08 32.99
N GLY A 434 8.75 -16.02 33.28
CA GLY A 434 7.82 -17.13 33.32
C GLY A 434 6.84 -17.14 32.16
N VAL A 435 5.70 -17.78 32.41
CA VAL A 435 4.62 -17.95 31.42
C VAL A 435 4.01 -16.60 31.03
N ALA A 436 3.88 -15.65 31.97
CA ALA A 436 3.27 -14.35 31.68
C ALA A 436 4.12 -13.52 30.71
N GLY A 437 5.44 -13.50 30.89
CA GLY A 437 6.38 -12.85 29.96
C GLY A 437 6.31 -13.42 28.54
N VAL A 438 6.37 -14.75 28.40
CA VAL A 438 6.29 -15.42 27.10
C VAL A 438 4.93 -15.20 26.44
N SER A 439 3.84 -15.41 27.18
CA SER A 439 2.48 -15.20 26.67
C SER A 439 2.25 -13.73 26.30
N GLY A 440 2.73 -12.79 27.10
CA GLY A 440 2.65 -11.37 26.81
C GLY A 440 3.37 -10.97 25.53
N ALA A 441 4.60 -11.47 25.33
CA ALA A 441 5.37 -11.24 24.11
C ALA A 441 4.68 -11.85 22.87
N LEU A 442 4.16 -13.07 22.98
CA LEU A 442 3.44 -13.73 21.88
C LEU A 442 2.16 -12.99 21.51
N LEU A 443 1.37 -12.56 22.49
CA LEU A 443 0.15 -11.78 22.24
C LEU A 443 0.46 -10.40 21.65
N LEU A 444 1.52 -9.75 22.13
CA LEU A 444 1.97 -8.49 21.55
C LEU A 444 2.36 -8.67 20.08
N LEU A 445 3.20 -9.66 19.75
CA LEU A 445 3.63 -9.92 18.38
C LEU A 445 2.47 -10.33 17.47
N ALA A 446 1.59 -11.23 17.95
CA ALA A 446 0.40 -11.64 17.20
C ALA A 446 -0.51 -10.44 16.92
N GLY A 447 -0.70 -9.55 17.90
CA GLY A 447 -1.49 -8.34 17.75
C GLY A 447 -0.87 -7.36 16.75
N LEU A 448 0.45 -7.14 16.83
CA LEU A 448 1.17 -6.29 15.88
C LEU A 448 1.05 -6.81 14.44
N VAL A 449 1.16 -8.13 14.22
CA VAL A 449 0.96 -8.73 12.89
C VAL A 449 -0.50 -8.60 12.44
N ALA A 450 -1.45 -8.85 13.34
CA ALA A 450 -2.88 -8.80 13.03
C ALA A 450 -3.35 -7.40 12.60
N THR A 451 -2.69 -6.32 13.03
CA THR A 451 -3.01 -4.96 12.54
C THR A 451 -2.76 -4.76 11.04
N PHE A 452 -2.13 -5.70 10.34
CA PHE A 452 -1.98 -5.66 8.88
C PHE A 452 -3.11 -6.38 8.15
N MET A 453 -3.89 -7.21 8.85
CA MET A 453 -4.88 -8.07 8.24
C MET A 453 -6.22 -7.34 8.14
N PRO A 454 -6.82 -7.20 6.94
CA PRO A 454 -8.17 -6.67 6.79
C PRO A 454 -9.21 -7.64 7.38
N ASP A 455 -10.39 -7.11 7.71
CA ASP A 455 -11.48 -7.92 8.25
C ASP A 455 -12.15 -8.80 7.19
N GLU A 456 -12.30 -10.09 7.50
CA GLU A 456 -13.07 -11.02 6.65
C GLU A 456 -14.55 -11.09 7.06
N PRO A 457 -15.50 -11.22 6.11
CA PRO A 457 -16.90 -11.48 6.41
C PRO A 457 -17.08 -12.73 7.29
N GLY A 458 -17.78 -12.58 8.41
CA GLY A 458 -18.00 -13.67 9.37
C GLY A 458 -16.91 -13.85 10.42
N ARG A 459 -15.86 -13.01 10.42
CA ARG A 459 -14.87 -12.98 11.49
C ARG A 459 -15.51 -12.58 12.83
N THR A 460 -15.33 -13.42 13.84
CA THR A 460 -15.87 -13.18 15.20
C THR A 460 -14.80 -13.21 16.30
N SER A 461 -13.56 -13.59 15.97
CA SER A 461 -12.46 -13.69 16.92
C SER A 461 -11.15 -13.12 16.37
N PRO A 462 -10.26 -12.61 17.24
CA PRO A 462 -8.93 -12.13 16.84
C PRO A 462 -7.96 -13.23 16.39
N LEU A 463 -8.15 -14.46 16.87
CA LEU A 463 -7.28 -15.60 16.61
C LEU A 463 -7.90 -16.53 15.56
N TYR A 464 -8.41 -15.95 14.47
CA TYR A 464 -8.94 -16.72 13.36
C TYR A 464 -7.83 -17.01 12.34
N VAL A 465 -7.99 -18.11 11.60
CA VAL A 465 -7.11 -18.46 10.48
C VAL A 465 -7.72 -17.85 9.22
N PRO A 466 -7.03 -16.92 8.54
CA PRO A 466 -7.54 -16.28 7.33
C PRO A 466 -7.81 -17.33 6.24
N GLN A 467 -8.93 -17.17 5.55
CA GLN A 467 -9.34 -18.08 4.47
C GLN A 467 -9.26 -17.41 3.09
N LEU A 468 -9.28 -16.08 3.05
CA LEU A 468 -9.21 -15.31 1.81
C LEU A 468 -7.76 -15.01 1.45
N GLN A 469 -7.43 -15.16 0.17
CA GLN A 469 -6.07 -14.93 -0.35
C GLN A 469 -5.53 -13.51 -0.04
N PRO A 470 -6.31 -12.42 -0.20
CA PRO A 470 -5.83 -11.08 0.13
C PRO A 470 -5.44 -10.93 1.61
N THR A 471 -6.21 -11.53 2.52
CA THR A 471 -5.91 -11.53 3.94
C THR A 471 -4.66 -12.35 4.26
N ILE A 472 -4.46 -13.47 3.57
CA ILE A 472 -3.25 -14.29 3.68
C ILE A 472 -2.03 -13.48 3.22
N ASP A 473 -2.14 -12.75 2.12
CA ASP A 473 -1.06 -11.90 1.60
C ASP A 473 -0.75 -10.74 2.56
N ALA A 474 -1.78 -10.15 3.17
CA ALA A 474 -1.66 -9.13 4.21
C ALA A 474 -1.01 -9.68 5.50
N LEU A 475 -1.35 -10.91 5.90
CA LEU A 475 -0.69 -11.63 6.98
C LEU A 475 0.80 -11.82 6.68
N TYR A 476 1.15 -12.28 5.49
CA TYR A 476 2.56 -12.41 5.08
C TYR A 476 3.28 -11.08 5.08
N THR A 477 2.63 -10.01 4.63
CA THR A 477 3.18 -8.65 4.66
C THR A 477 3.42 -8.19 6.09
N GLY A 478 2.47 -8.42 7.00
CA GLY A 478 2.62 -8.12 8.43
C GLY A 478 3.76 -8.89 9.08
N VAL A 479 3.87 -10.20 8.82
CA VAL A 479 4.98 -11.04 9.31
C VAL A 479 6.32 -10.52 8.79
N LYS A 480 6.44 -10.24 7.49
CA LYS A 480 7.66 -9.68 6.88
C LYS A 480 8.03 -8.34 7.52
N ALA A 481 7.08 -7.44 7.71
CA ALA A 481 7.30 -6.13 8.31
C ALA A 481 7.78 -6.24 9.76
N VAL A 482 7.15 -7.09 10.59
CA VAL A 482 7.55 -7.31 11.98
C VAL A 482 8.92 -7.98 12.08
N VAL A 483 9.19 -9.01 11.27
CA VAL A 483 10.51 -9.69 11.24
C VAL A 483 11.60 -8.72 10.77
N PHE A 484 11.35 -7.94 9.73
CA PHE A 484 12.28 -6.91 9.26
C PHE A 484 12.55 -5.85 10.33
N ALA A 485 11.50 -5.39 11.02
CA ALA A 485 11.63 -4.43 12.10
C ALA A 485 12.42 -5.00 13.28
N LEU A 486 12.14 -6.24 13.69
CA LEU A 486 12.87 -6.91 14.78
C LEU A 486 14.35 -7.10 14.43
N THR A 487 14.65 -7.65 13.25
CA THR A 487 16.03 -7.89 12.81
C THR A 487 16.81 -6.58 12.67
N THR A 488 16.23 -5.56 12.05
CA THR A 488 16.84 -4.23 11.92
C THR A 488 17.02 -3.57 13.29
N SER A 489 16.07 -3.74 14.20
CA SER A 489 16.17 -3.22 15.57
C SER A 489 17.25 -3.93 16.36
N LEU A 490 17.41 -5.26 16.23
CA LEU A 490 18.50 -6.00 16.87
C LEU A 490 19.88 -5.51 16.39
N VAL A 491 20.03 -5.25 15.09
CA VAL A 491 21.25 -4.63 14.54
C VAL A 491 21.43 -3.23 15.11
N GLY A 492 20.37 -2.41 15.14
CA GLY A 492 20.38 -1.07 15.71
C GLY A 492 20.75 -1.07 17.20
N MET A 493 20.19 -1.99 17.99
CA MET A 493 20.52 -2.20 19.40
C MET A 493 21.97 -2.61 19.57
N PHE A 494 22.51 -3.51 18.74
CA PHE A 494 23.93 -3.87 18.79
C PHE A 494 24.84 -2.68 18.49
N VAL A 495 24.50 -1.86 17.48
CA VAL A 495 25.22 -0.62 17.17
C VAL A 495 25.12 0.35 18.33
N LEU A 496 23.92 0.58 18.86
CA LEU A 496 23.68 1.45 20.01
C LEU A 496 24.45 0.97 21.25
N ALA A 497 24.37 -0.30 21.62
CA ALA A 497 25.13 -0.87 22.74
C ALA A 497 26.65 -0.63 22.60
N LYS A 498 27.16 -0.73 21.37
CA LYS A 498 28.59 -0.54 21.07
C LYS A 498 29.03 0.92 21.10
N TYR A 499 28.21 1.85 20.61
CA TYR A 499 28.63 3.25 20.40
C TYR A 499 28.01 4.24 21.39
N MET A 500 26.84 3.94 21.98
CA MET A 500 26.14 4.79 22.94
C MET A 500 26.99 5.20 24.15
N PRO A 501 27.83 4.33 24.76
CA PRO A 501 28.70 4.72 25.87
C PRO A 501 29.72 5.82 25.51
N HIS A 502 30.02 5.99 24.21
CA HIS A 502 30.96 6.99 23.71
C HIS A 502 30.29 8.33 23.34
N ILE A 503 28.96 8.40 23.33
CA ILE A 503 28.22 9.62 22.97
C ILE A 503 28.12 10.54 24.20
N PRO A 504 28.54 11.81 24.10
CA PRO A 504 28.69 12.71 25.26
C PRO A 504 27.38 13.02 25.99
N ILE A 505 26.23 12.92 25.31
CA ILE A 505 24.90 13.09 25.90
C ILE A 505 24.56 11.94 26.87
N PHE A 506 24.92 10.70 26.55
CA PHE A 506 24.58 9.51 27.35
C PHE A 506 25.60 9.21 28.45
N ARG A 507 26.84 9.73 28.33
CA ARG A 507 27.89 9.59 29.36
C ARG A 507 27.51 10.19 30.72
N LYS A 508 26.58 11.16 30.76
CA LYS A 508 26.06 11.75 32.01
C LYS A 508 24.93 10.95 32.66
N VAL A 509 24.33 10.01 31.93
CA VAL A 509 23.10 9.31 32.32
C VAL A 509 23.37 7.86 32.68
N ILE A 510 24.42 7.25 32.11
CA ILE A 510 24.88 5.92 32.50
C ILE A 510 25.86 6.07 33.67
N PRO A 511 25.57 5.55 34.87
CA PRO A 511 26.53 5.52 35.96
C PRO A 511 27.75 4.73 35.49
N ALA A 512 28.90 5.40 35.42
CA ALA A 512 30.15 4.68 35.29
C ALA A 512 30.29 3.83 36.55
N ASN A 513 30.28 2.50 36.41
CA ASN A 513 30.72 1.66 37.51
C ASN A 513 32.12 2.18 37.91
N PRO A 514 32.34 2.53 39.19
CA PRO A 514 33.67 2.92 39.62
C PRO A 514 34.62 1.79 39.22
N THR A 515 35.67 2.14 38.47
CA THR A 515 36.79 1.22 38.24
C THR A 515 37.25 0.69 39.60
N ALA A 516 37.77 -0.53 39.66
CA ALA A 516 38.22 -1.12 40.94
C ALA A 516 39.16 -0.19 41.74
N ASP A 517 39.90 0.68 41.05
CA ASP A 517 40.77 1.71 41.64
C ASP A 517 40.03 2.94 42.22
N ALA A 518 38.80 3.24 41.78
CA ALA A 518 37.97 4.32 42.30
C ALA A 518 37.21 3.94 43.58
N VAL A 519 37.21 2.65 43.95
CA VAL A 519 36.87 2.16 45.30
C VAL A 519 38.15 2.06 46.14
N ALA A 520 39.09 3.00 45.96
CA ALA A 520 40.10 3.25 46.96
C ALA A 520 39.34 3.69 48.22
N VAL A 521 39.17 2.75 49.15
CA VAL A 521 38.60 2.97 50.48
C VAL A 521 39.34 4.17 51.06
N GLU A 522 38.64 5.31 51.12
CA GLU A 522 39.09 6.48 51.86
C GLU A 522 39.55 5.96 53.22
N ASP A 523 40.84 6.13 53.54
CA ASP A 523 41.45 5.45 54.68
C ASP A 523 40.66 5.82 55.95
N ALA A 524 39.79 4.90 56.38
CA ALA A 524 38.83 5.13 57.46
C ALA A 524 39.52 5.49 58.79
N TYR A 525 40.83 5.27 58.86
CA TYR A 525 41.66 5.47 60.04
C TYR A 525 42.77 6.50 59.82
N TYR A 526 42.72 7.30 58.74
CA TYR A 526 43.62 8.43 58.47
C TYR A 526 45.12 8.10 58.61
N GLY A 527 45.56 6.96 58.06
CA GLY A 527 46.95 6.54 58.12
C GLY A 527 47.38 5.86 59.42
N LEU A 528 46.48 5.66 60.40
CA LEU A 528 46.73 4.89 61.62
C LEU A 528 46.39 3.41 61.45
N ALA A 529 46.92 2.57 62.35
CA ALA A 529 46.77 1.12 62.32
C ALA A 529 47.39 0.47 61.08
N GLN A 530 48.59 0.94 60.72
CA GLN A 530 49.43 0.35 59.70
C GLN A 530 50.21 -0.86 60.27
N PRO A 531 50.63 -1.82 59.43
CA PRO A 531 51.46 -2.92 59.87
C PRO A 531 52.69 -2.43 60.65
N GLY A 532 52.82 -2.87 61.90
CA GLY A 532 53.86 -2.38 62.82
C GLY A 532 53.35 -1.52 63.96
N ASP A 533 52.20 -0.86 63.81
CA ASP A 533 51.64 0.04 64.81
C ASP A 533 51.22 -0.71 66.08
N MET A 534 51.39 -0.03 67.21
CA MET A 534 51.08 -0.53 68.54
C MET A 534 49.81 0.13 69.05
N GLY A 535 48.91 -0.67 69.60
CA GLY A 535 47.65 -0.23 70.17
C GLY A 535 47.29 -1.01 71.43
N VAL A 536 46.13 -0.73 71.98
CA VAL A 536 45.62 -1.41 73.18
C VAL A 536 44.19 -1.87 72.94
N SER A 537 43.88 -3.13 73.24
CA SER A 537 42.52 -3.65 73.16
C SER A 537 41.58 -2.90 74.12
N GLN A 538 40.39 -2.52 73.64
CA GLN A 538 39.39 -1.80 74.44
C GLN A 538 38.26 -2.72 74.94
N GLY A 539 38.32 -3.98 74.52
CA GLY A 539 37.48 -5.08 74.96
C GLY A 539 38.15 -6.41 74.59
N PRO A 540 37.60 -7.55 75.04
CA PRO A 540 38.09 -8.87 74.65
C PRO A 540 38.00 -9.06 73.12
N LEU A 541 39.07 -9.53 72.47
CA LEU A 541 39.10 -9.81 71.02
C LEU A 541 38.90 -11.30 70.76
N ARG A 542 37.77 -11.69 70.10
CA ARG A 542 37.39 -13.10 69.83
C ARG A 542 36.61 -13.32 68.51
N PRO A 543 37.28 -13.53 67.37
CA PRO A 543 38.58 -12.95 67.05
C PRO A 543 38.45 -11.45 66.73
N ALA A 544 37.24 -10.94 66.47
CA ALA A 544 36.99 -9.53 66.21
C ALA A 544 36.78 -8.74 67.50
N GLY A 545 37.10 -7.44 67.46
CA GLY A 545 36.80 -6.48 68.51
C GLY A 545 37.41 -5.12 68.19
N LYS A 546 37.59 -4.28 69.21
CA LYS A 546 38.09 -2.90 69.04
C LYS A 546 39.41 -2.70 69.76
N ALA A 547 40.37 -2.10 69.06
CA ALA A 547 41.63 -1.67 69.65
C ALA A 547 41.86 -0.19 69.36
N ARG A 548 42.50 0.50 70.30
CA ARG A 548 42.83 1.92 70.18
C ARG A 548 44.26 2.07 69.69
N PHE A 549 44.45 2.81 68.60
CA PHE A 549 45.74 3.20 68.06
C PHE A 549 45.83 4.73 68.09
N GLY A 550 46.65 5.26 69.00
CA GLY A 550 46.67 6.70 69.29
C GLY A 550 45.30 7.20 69.79
N ALA A 551 44.73 8.19 69.10
CA ALA A 551 43.41 8.74 69.44
C ALA A 551 42.24 7.97 68.80
N VAL A 552 42.50 7.06 67.85
CA VAL A 552 41.47 6.44 67.01
C VAL A 552 41.15 5.03 67.49
N LEU A 553 39.87 4.70 67.47
CA LEU A 553 39.36 3.37 67.78
C LEU A 553 39.15 2.61 66.46
N VAL A 554 39.77 1.45 66.32
CA VAL A 554 39.84 0.68 65.08
C VAL A 554 39.22 -0.70 65.32
N ASP A 555 38.40 -1.16 64.37
CA ASP A 555 37.90 -2.53 64.36
C ASP A 555 39.02 -3.47 63.90
N VAL A 556 39.39 -4.40 64.77
CA VAL A 556 40.52 -5.31 64.58
C VAL A 556 40.09 -6.76 64.69
N VAL A 557 40.85 -7.65 64.06
CA VAL A 557 40.63 -9.09 64.11
C VAL A 557 41.93 -9.80 64.48
N THR A 558 41.90 -10.74 65.42
CA THR A 558 43.05 -11.56 65.77
C THR A 558 43.21 -12.73 64.79
N GLN A 559 44.40 -13.32 64.71
CA GLN A 559 44.63 -14.55 63.94
C GLN A 559 44.10 -15.81 64.65
N GLY A 560 43.02 -15.69 65.43
CA GLY A 560 42.40 -16.78 66.18
C GLY A 560 42.77 -16.86 67.66
N GLU A 561 43.73 -16.06 68.13
CA GLU A 561 44.05 -15.95 69.55
C GLU A 561 43.00 -15.12 70.30
N TYR A 562 42.70 -15.51 71.54
CA TYR A 562 41.95 -14.69 72.45
C TYR A 562 42.86 -13.65 73.10
N ILE A 563 42.52 -12.37 72.98
CA ILE A 563 43.24 -11.28 73.64
C ILE A 563 42.30 -10.61 74.65
N GLU A 564 42.72 -10.52 75.91
CA GLU A 564 41.95 -9.85 76.96
C GLU A 564 41.86 -8.33 76.74
N SER A 565 40.92 -7.68 77.43
CA SER A 565 40.77 -6.22 77.37
C SER A 565 41.95 -5.51 78.06
N GLY A 566 42.43 -4.41 77.50
CA GLY A 566 43.53 -3.63 78.05
C GLY A 566 44.93 -4.15 77.71
N VAL A 567 45.03 -5.19 76.87
CA VAL A 567 46.30 -5.80 76.46
C VAL A 567 46.87 -5.07 75.24
N GLY A 568 48.20 -4.93 75.19
CA GLY A 568 48.91 -4.36 74.05
C GLY A 568 48.79 -5.24 72.81
N VAL A 569 48.43 -4.65 71.68
CA VAL A 569 48.30 -5.34 70.39
C VAL A 569 49.14 -4.66 69.32
N LYS A 570 49.67 -5.45 68.39
CA LYS A 570 50.43 -4.97 67.24
C LYS A 570 49.72 -5.34 65.94
N VAL A 571 49.62 -4.39 65.01
CA VAL A 571 49.08 -4.67 63.67
C VAL A 571 50.08 -5.54 62.91
N VAL A 572 49.61 -6.69 62.45
CA VAL A 572 50.39 -7.66 61.67
C VAL A 572 50.17 -7.41 60.18
N GLU A 573 48.93 -7.14 59.80
CA GLU A 573 48.53 -7.02 58.41
C GLU A 573 47.31 -6.11 58.29
N ARG A 574 47.23 -5.34 57.21
CA ARG A 574 46.08 -4.53 56.86
C ARG A 574 45.66 -4.82 55.42
N GLN A 575 44.41 -5.24 55.25
CA GLN A 575 43.78 -5.42 53.94
C GLN A 575 42.52 -4.54 53.89
N GLY A 576 42.64 -3.33 53.30
CA GLY A 576 41.56 -2.34 53.28
C GLY A 576 41.11 -1.93 54.69
N ASN A 577 39.84 -2.18 55.01
CA ASN A 577 39.25 -1.94 56.35
C ASN A 577 39.46 -3.06 57.35
N ARG A 578 40.06 -4.19 56.94
CA ARG A 578 40.38 -5.31 57.84
C ARG A 578 41.79 -5.12 58.41
N VAL A 579 41.87 -4.83 59.71
CA VAL A 579 43.14 -4.71 60.45
C VAL A 579 43.34 -5.96 61.29
N VAL A 580 44.40 -6.72 61.01
CA VAL A 580 44.75 -7.95 61.72
C VAL A 580 45.78 -7.64 62.79
N VAL A 581 45.50 -8.02 64.03
CA VAL A 581 46.37 -7.75 65.18
C VAL A 581 46.79 -9.03 65.89
N ARG A 582 47.92 -8.96 66.59
CA ARG A 582 48.38 -9.99 67.52
C ARG A 582 48.75 -9.36 68.86
N GLU A 583 48.73 -10.15 69.91
CA GLU A 583 49.19 -9.73 71.23
C GLU A 583 50.68 -9.37 71.21
N VAL A 584 51.04 -8.31 71.93
CA VAL A 584 52.43 -7.93 72.16
C VAL A 584 52.92 -8.71 73.38
N ARG A 585 53.71 -9.74 73.14
CA ARG A 585 54.39 -10.51 74.20
C ARG A 585 55.71 -9.90 74.59
#